data_AF-A0A3B0PDU1-F1
#
_entry.id   AF-A0A3B0PDU1-F1
#
_cell.length_a   1.000
_cell.length_b   1.000
_cell.length_c   1.000
_cell.angle_alpha   90.00
_cell.angle_beta   90.00
_cell.angle_gamma   90.00
#
_symmetry.space_group_name_H-M   'P 1'
#
loop_
_entity.id
_entity.type
_entity.pdbx_description
1 polymer ?
#
loop_
_entity_poly.entity_id
_entity_poly.type
_entity_poly.pdbx_seq_one_letter_code
_entity_poly.pdbx_strand_id
1 'polypeptide(L)'
;MNQIMNKVESFHSIADANMFINGERVLIKRTNQDDIDNFNKEIYLKIFGKKEINAGDSIYQIARQVKIKTMLGDRILDLVLLVNGMPFFHIELKNENLHINNAIRQLKNYSEMGLYSRFFKLVQVLVAMKPNQMFYMPNTYKPSNINQTSFLVW
;
A
#
# COMPACT_ATOMS: atom_id res chain seq x y z
N MET A 1 11.45 -9.58 -9.71
CA MET A 1 10.34 -9.40 -8.76
C MET A 1 10.58 -10.08 -7.41
N ASN A 2 10.97 -11.36 -7.38
CA ASN A 2 11.13 -12.13 -6.13
C ASN A 2 12.06 -11.49 -5.08
N GLN A 3 13.17 -10.86 -5.50
CA GLN A 3 14.08 -10.19 -4.55
C GLN A 3 13.43 -9.04 -3.77
N ILE A 4 12.58 -8.25 -4.44
CA ILE A 4 11.83 -7.15 -3.80
C ILE A 4 10.79 -7.75 -2.87
N MET A 5 10.05 -8.76 -3.34
CA MET A 5 9.04 -9.44 -2.53
C MET A 5 9.62 -10.06 -1.27
N ASN A 6 10.79 -10.70 -1.34
CA ASN A 6 11.47 -11.27 -0.17
C ASN A 6 11.84 -10.19 0.85
N LYS A 7 12.33 -9.02 0.40
CA LYS A 7 12.58 -7.87 1.29
C LYS A 7 11.29 -7.36 1.94
N VAL A 8 10.21 -7.23 1.17
CA VAL A 8 8.92 -6.78 1.72
C VAL A 8 8.36 -7.79 2.73
N GLU A 9 8.49 -9.08 2.44
CA GLU A 9 8.01 -10.14 3.32
C GLU A 9 8.77 -10.17 4.66
N SER A 10 10.04 -9.71 4.70
CA SER A 10 10.81 -9.60 5.95
C SER A 10 10.45 -8.40 6.84
N PHE A 11 9.55 -7.51 6.42
CA PHE A 11 9.13 -6.39 7.27
C PHE A 11 8.22 -6.89 8.41
N HIS A 12 8.54 -6.53 9.65
CA HIS A 12 7.82 -6.92 10.86
C HIS A 12 7.01 -5.77 11.46
N SER A 13 7.30 -4.53 11.05
CA SER A 13 6.58 -3.33 11.45
C SER A 13 6.20 -2.46 10.25
N ILE A 14 5.28 -1.51 10.47
CA ILE A 14 4.97 -0.46 9.47
C ILE A 14 6.14 0.50 9.35
N ALA A 15 6.89 0.71 10.44
CA ALA A 15 8.10 1.50 10.40
C ALA A 15 9.14 0.89 9.45
N ASP A 16 9.28 -0.44 9.39
CA ASP A 16 10.19 -1.12 8.45
C ASP A 16 9.79 -0.83 7.00
N ALA A 17 8.50 -0.97 6.69
CA ALA A 17 7.97 -0.66 5.36
C ALA A 17 8.18 0.82 5.01
N ASN A 18 7.95 1.71 5.97
CA ASN A 18 8.15 3.14 5.81
C ASN A 18 9.63 3.51 5.59
N MET A 19 10.56 2.90 6.34
CA MET A 19 11.99 3.05 6.16
C MET A 19 12.45 2.57 4.79
N PHE A 20 11.92 1.44 4.31
CA PHE A 20 12.18 0.95 2.96
C PHE A 20 11.70 1.93 1.88
N ILE A 21 10.47 2.43 2.01
CA ILE A 21 9.90 3.42 1.08
C ILE A 21 10.75 4.69 1.05
N ASN A 22 11.14 5.19 2.23
CA ASN A 22 11.95 6.41 2.37
C ASN A 22 13.44 6.23 2.06
N GLY A 23 13.90 5.00 1.83
CA GLY A 23 15.26 4.69 1.39
C GLY A 23 15.56 5.08 -0.05
N GLU A 24 14.54 5.54 -0.80
CA GLU A 24 14.55 6.03 -2.19
C GLU A 24 14.96 5.02 -3.26
N ARG A 25 15.87 4.10 -2.97
CA ARG A 25 16.39 3.09 -3.89
C ARG A 25 16.58 1.74 -3.20
N VAL A 26 16.47 0.66 -3.97
CA VAL A 26 16.82 -0.70 -3.54
C VAL A 26 17.82 -1.32 -4.49
N LEU A 27 18.86 -1.90 -3.91
CA LEU A 27 19.81 -2.72 -4.64
C LEU A 27 19.20 -4.09 -4.94
N ILE A 28 19.22 -4.50 -6.20
CA ILE A 28 18.85 -5.84 -6.64
C ILE A 28 19.92 -6.39 -7.59
N LYS A 29 19.98 -7.71 -7.70
CA LYS A 29 20.67 -8.37 -8.80
C LYS A 29 19.75 -8.42 -10.02
N ARG A 30 20.15 -7.88 -11.16
CA ARG A 30 19.32 -7.92 -12.37
C ARG A 30 19.33 -9.31 -12.97
N THR A 31 18.18 -9.99 -12.93
CA THR A 31 18.03 -11.37 -13.44
C THR A 31 17.27 -11.46 -14.76
N ASN A 32 16.95 -10.33 -15.39
CA ASN A 32 16.27 -10.32 -16.69
C ASN A 32 17.29 -10.58 -17.80
N GLN A 33 17.17 -11.70 -18.51
CA GLN A 33 18.11 -12.09 -19.57
C GLN A 33 18.06 -11.14 -20.79
N ASP A 34 16.92 -10.47 -21.01
CA ASP A 34 16.76 -9.51 -22.13
C ASP A 34 17.55 -8.21 -21.90
N ASP A 35 17.98 -7.95 -20.67
CA ASP A 35 18.78 -6.79 -20.31
C ASP A 35 20.27 -7.17 -20.34
N ILE A 36 20.81 -7.33 -21.54
CA ILE A 36 22.16 -7.84 -21.81
C ILE A 36 23.23 -7.05 -21.05
N ASP A 37 23.09 -5.72 -21.00
CA ASP A 37 24.08 -4.83 -20.38
C ASP A 37 24.13 -4.98 -18.86
N ASN A 38 22.98 -5.25 -18.22
CA ASN A 38 22.88 -5.30 -16.77
C ASN A 38 22.71 -6.72 -16.22
N PHE A 39 22.58 -7.75 -17.06
CA PHE A 39 22.34 -9.11 -16.62
C PHE A 39 23.39 -9.57 -15.60
N ASN A 40 22.91 -10.11 -14.48
CA ASN A 40 23.68 -10.60 -13.35
C ASN A 40 24.48 -9.52 -12.58
N LYS A 41 24.34 -8.23 -12.92
CA LYS A 41 24.94 -7.10 -12.18
C LYS A 41 24.01 -6.62 -11.07
N GLU A 42 24.60 -5.97 -10.07
CA GLU A 42 23.83 -5.24 -9.06
C GLU A 42 23.42 -3.87 -9.62
N ILE A 43 22.13 -3.56 -9.54
CA ILE A 43 21.56 -2.28 -9.99
C ILE A 43 20.68 -1.69 -8.91
N TYR A 44 20.59 -0.37 -8.89
CA TYR A 44 19.66 0.35 -8.03
C TYR A 44 18.33 0.57 -8.76
N LEU A 45 17.24 0.10 -8.18
CA LEU A 45 15.90 0.48 -8.60
C LEU A 45 15.39 1.62 -7.72
N LYS A 46 14.83 2.65 -8.36
CA LYS A 46 14.17 3.76 -7.67
C LYS A 46 12.82 3.30 -7.10
N ILE A 47 12.62 3.53 -5.80
CA ILE A 47 11.41 3.22 -5.04
C ILE A 47 10.52 4.45 -5.01
N PHE A 48 10.99 5.54 -4.41
CA PHE A 48 10.20 6.74 -4.17
C PHE A 48 11.12 7.95 -3.96
N GLY A 49 10.86 9.06 -4.65
CA GLY A 49 11.62 10.30 -4.48
C GLY A 49 10.87 11.29 -3.57
N LYS A 50 11.16 11.32 -2.27
CA LYS A 50 10.44 12.19 -1.31
C LYS A 50 10.56 13.70 -1.60
N LYS A 51 11.61 14.10 -2.31
CA LYS A 51 11.86 15.50 -2.72
C LYS A 51 11.21 15.86 -4.05
N GLU A 52 10.62 14.88 -4.74
CA GLU A 52 10.15 15.03 -6.12
C GLU A 52 8.65 15.32 -6.16
N ILE A 53 8.25 16.47 -5.60
CA ILE A 53 6.85 16.92 -5.61
C ILE A 53 6.60 17.69 -6.92
N ASN A 54 5.54 17.37 -7.66
CA ASN A 54 5.10 18.01 -8.92
C ASN A 54 6.02 17.92 -10.16
N ALA A 55 7.26 17.43 -10.05
CA ALA A 55 8.20 17.29 -11.18
C ALA A 55 9.12 16.06 -11.06
N GLY A 56 8.63 14.98 -10.45
CA GLY A 56 9.35 13.73 -10.24
C GLY A 56 9.17 12.68 -11.33
N ASP A 57 9.98 11.62 -11.26
CA ASP A 57 9.81 10.44 -12.13
C ASP A 57 8.85 9.40 -11.53
N SER A 58 8.17 9.76 -10.43
CA SER A 58 7.22 8.86 -9.77
C SER A 58 5.97 8.68 -10.62
N ILE A 59 5.61 7.42 -10.87
CA ILE A 59 4.41 7.03 -11.60
C ILE A 59 3.30 6.75 -10.59
N TYR A 60 2.19 7.46 -10.71
CA TYR A 60 1.00 7.28 -9.87
C TYR A 60 -0.04 6.46 -10.65
N GLN A 61 -0.57 5.40 -10.04
CA GLN A 61 -1.51 4.50 -10.69
C GLN A 61 -2.65 4.15 -9.75
N ILE A 62 -3.85 3.96 -10.31
CA ILE A 62 -5.03 3.56 -9.52
C ILE A 62 -5.43 2.16 -9.97
N ALA A 63 -5.45 1.23 -9.01
CA ALA A 63 -6.07 -0.08 -9.20
C ALA A 63 -7.48 -0.06 -8.60
N ARG A 64 -8.47 -0.51 -9.37
CA ARG A 64 -9.89 -0.54 -8.98
C ARG A 64 -10.35 -1.99 -8.83
N GLN A 65 -11.27 -2.25 -7.90
CA GLN A 65 -11.85 -3.57 -7.66
C GLN A 65 -10.78 -4.66 -7.56
N VAL A 66 -9.80 -4.42 -6.68
CA VAL A 66 -8.62 -5.27 -6.55
C VAL A 66 -9.00 -6.57 -5.85
N LYS A 67 -8.97 -7.67 -6.59
CA LYS A 67 -9.20 -9.02 -6.04
C LYS A 67 -7.97 -9.47 -5.26
N ILE A 68 -8.17 -9.85 -4.00
CA ILE A 68 -7.11 -10.32 -3.12
C ILE A 68 -7.54 -11.54 -2.32
N LYS A 69 -6.59 -12.45 -2.09
CA LYS A 69 -6.78 -13.58 -1.18
C LYS A 69 -6.39 -13.17 0.24
N THR A 70 -7.32 -13.34 1.17
CA THR A 70 -7.08 -13.13 2.60
C THR A 70 -7.10 -14.46 3.33
N MET A 71 -6.80 -14.46 4.63
CA MET A 71 -6.89 -15.68 5.46
C MET A 71 -8.34 -16.19 5.56
N LEU A 72 -9.34 -15.32 5.38
CA LEU A 72 -10.77 -15.64 5.46
C LEU A 72 -11.46 -15.63 4.08
N GLY A 73 -10.69 -15.91 3.02
CA GLY A 73 -11.16 -16.06 1.64
C GLY A 73 -10.94 -14.83 0.76
N ASP A 74 -11.53 -14.87 -0.43
CA ASP A 74 -11.34 -13.85 -1.47
C ASP A 74 -12.09 -12.57 -1.10
N ARG A 75 -11.46 -11.41 -1.35
CA ARG A 75 -12.02 -10.09 -1.12
C ARG A 75 -11.76 -9.18 -2.33
N ILE A 76 -12.57 -8.14 -2.44
CA ILE A 76 -12.45 -7.11 -3.47
C ILE A 76 -12.31 -5.77 -2.77
N LEU A 77 -11.19 -5.10 -2.99
CA LEU A 77 -10.94 -3.75 -2.48
C LEU A 77 -11.44 -2.74 -3.50
N ASP A 78 -12.02 -1.64 -3.04
CA ASP A 78 -12.57 -0.63 -3.95
C ASP A 78 -11.46 0.04 -4.76
N LEU A 79 -10.48 0.63 -4.07
CA LEU A 79 -9.40 1.40 -4.68
C LEU A 79 -8.06 1.19 -3.94
N VAL A 80 -6.99 1.06 -4.71
CA VAL A 80 -5.61 1.08 -4.22
C VAL A 80 -4.82 2.09 -5.04
N LEU A 81 -4.24 3.08 -4.38
CA LEU A 81 -3.30 4.02 -5.01
C LEU A 81 -1.89 3.43 -4.94
N LEU A 82 -1.30 3.27 -6.11
CA LEU A 82 0.02 2.73 -6.32
C LEU A 82 0.99 3.87 -6.66
N VAL A 83 2.19 3.83 -6.08
CA VAL A 83 3.31 4.71 -6.44
C VAL A 83 4.45 3.84 -6.93
N ASN A 84 4.89 4.04 -8.17
CA ASN A 84 5.86 3.17 -8.85
C ASN A 84 5.46 1.68 -8.77
N GLY A 85 4.16 1.41 -8.91
CA GLY A 85 3.58 0.06 -8.80
C GLY A 85 3.44 -0.48 -7.37
N MET A 86 3.86 0.24 -6.31
CA MET A 86 3.73 -0.22 -4.92
C MET A 86 2.46 0.33 -4.24
N PRO A 87 1.72 -0.48 -3.47
CA PRO A 87 0.45 -0.06 -2.87
C PRO A 87 0.70 0.80 -1.64
N PHE A 88 0.42 2.09 -1.74
CA PHE A 88 0.65 3.04 -0.64
C PHE A 88 -0.65 3.39 0.09
N PHE A 89 -1.75 3.50 -0.64
CA PHE A 89 -3.04 3.85 -0.05
C PHE A 89 -4.07 2.77 -0.35
N HIS A 90 -4.80 2.37 0.68
CA HIS A 90 -6.01 1.57 0.54
C HIS A 90 -7.21 2.46 0.84
N ILE A 91 -8.07 2.63 -0.17
CA ILE A 91 -9.23 3.53 -0.11
C ILE A 91 -10.50 2.68 -0.20
N GLU A 92 -11.33 2.75 0.83
CA GLU A 92 -12.63 2.09 0.90
C GLU A 92 -13.74 3.13 0.71
N LEU A 93 -14.64 2.86 -0.24
CA LEU A 93 -15.68 3.80 -0.66
C LEU A 93 -17.04 3.42 -0.10
N LYS A 94 -17.87 4.43 0.18
CA LYS A 94 -19.29 4.26 0.45
C LYS A 94 -20.10 5.32 -0.30
N ASN A 95 -21.34 4.99 -0.63
CA ASN A 95 -22.28 5.96 -1.19
C ASN A 95 -22.68 6.98 -0.12
N GLU A 96 -23.33 8.06 -0.55
CA GLU A 96 -23.72 9.17 0.33
C GLU A 96 -24.67 8.74 1.47
N ASN A 97 -25.57 7.80 1.17
CA ASN A 97 -26.62 7.30 2.06
C ASN A 97 -26.11 6.39 3.19
N LEU A 98 -24.85 5.92 3.12
CA LEU A 98 -24.25 5.10 4.16
C LEU A 98 -23.42 5.96 5.13
N HIS A 99 -23.26 5.46 6.35
CA HIS A 99 -22.35 6.08 7.31
C HIS A 99 -20.90 5.76 6.97
N ILE A 100 -20.00 6.75 7.08
CA ILE A 100 -18.56 6.59 6.84
C ILE A 100 -17.94 5.50 7.73
N ASN A 101 -18.50 5.30 8.93
CA ASN A 101 -18.13 4.24 9.86
C ASN A 101 -18.22 2.82 9.26
N ASN A 102 -19.05 2.63 8.22
CA ASN A 102 -19.10 1.36 7.50
C ASN A 102 -17.80 1.09 6.72
N ALA A 103 -17.20 2.11 6.10
CA ALA A 103 -15.90 1.98 5.45
C ALA A 103 -14.78 1.73 6.47
N ILE A 104 -14.78 2.46 7.60
CA ILE A 104 -13.81 2.26 8.68
C ILE A 104 -13.88 0.82 9.23
N ARG A 105 -15.10 0.31 9.47
CA ARG A 105 -15.30 -1.08 9.89
C ARG A 105 -14.79 -2.08 8.85
N GLN A 106 -15.00 -1.80 7.56
CA GLN A 106 -14.53 -2.69 6.49
C GLN A 106 -13.00 -2.71 6.40
N LEU A 107 -12.33 -1.56 6.54
CA LEU A 107 -10.87 -1.47 6.64
C LEU A 107 -10.32 -2.26 7.84
N LYS A 108 -10.99 -2.17 9.00
CA LYS A 108 -10.66 -2.98 10.17
C LYS A 108 -10.80 -4.48 9.89
N ASN A 109 -11.93 -4.90 9.31
CA ASN A 109 -12.19 -6.29 8.97
C ASN A 109 -11.13 -6.85 8.01
N TYR A 110 -10.72 -6.08 7.00
CA TYR A 110 -9.63 -6.50 6.11
C TYR A 110 -8.31 -6.68 6.85
N SER A 111 -7.99 -5.80 7.81
CA SER A 111 -6.82 -5.96 8.65
C SER A 111 -6.88 -7.25 9.49
N GLU A 112 -8.04 -7.55 10.09
CA GLU A 112 -8.26 -8.78 10.87
C GLU A 112 -8.16 -10.05 9.98
N MET A 113 -8.51 -9.93 8.70
CA MET A 113 -8.36 -10.99 7.70
C MET A 113 -6.92 -11.18 7.21
N GLY A 114 -5.96 -10.41 7.72
CA GLY A 114 -4.55 -10.50 7.34
C GLY A 114 -4.24 -9.86 5.98
N LEU A 115 -5.05 -8.92 5.51
CA LEU A 115 -4.87 -8.27 4.20
C LEU A 115 -3.51 -7.57 4.06
N TYR A 116 -3.05 -6.86 5.10
CA TYR A 116 -1.77 -6.13 5.09
C TYR A 116 -0.57 -7.06 5.31
N SER A 117 -0.51 -8.11 4.50
CA SER A 117 0.56 -9.10 4.46
C SER A 117 1.19 -9.14 3.06
N ARG A 118 2.38 -9.75 2.95
CA ARG A 118 3.15 -9.85 1.70
C ARG A 118 3.27 -8.49 1.01
N PHE A 119 2.81 -8.36 -0.23
CA PHE A 119 2.89 -7.13 -1.03
C PHE A 119 2.16 -5.94 -0.38
N PHE A 120 1.03 -6.20 0.30
CA PHE A 120 0.22 -5.17 0.93
C PHE A 120 0.77 -4.67 2.28
N LYS A 121 1.91 -5.21 2.75
CA LYS A 121 2.68 -4.59 3.85
C LYS A 121 3.15 -3.17 3.52
N LEU A 122 3.22 -2.82 2.23
CA LEU A 122 3.63 -1.48 1.78
C LEU A 122 2.54 -0.41 1.96
N VAL A 123 1.29 -0.77 2.29
CA VAL A 123 0.21 0.20 2.51
C VAL A 123 0.52 1.05 3.75
N GLN A 124 0.68 2.36 3.54
CA GLN A 124 1.02 3.33 4.58
C GLN A 124 -0.19 4.10 5.11
N VAL A 125 -1.23 4.28 4.29
CA VAL A 125 -2.39 5.11 4.63
C VAL A 125 -3.67 4.35 4.31
N LEU A 126 -4.61 4.40 5.26
CA LEU A 126 -5.97 3.89 5.09
C LEU A 126 -6.91 5.08 4.93
N VAL A 127 -7.81 4.99 3.95
CA VAL A 127 -8.77 6.06 3.66
C VAL A 127 -10.17 5.48 3.62
N ALA A 128 -11.06 6.06 4.40
CA ALA A 128 -12.49 5.83 4.31
C ALA A 128 -13.11 7.06 3.63
N MET A 129 -13.90 6.85 2.55
CA MET A 129 -14.40 7.97 1.77
C MET A 129 -15.86 7.80 1.33
N LYS A 130 -16.59 8.92 1.34
CA LYS A 130 -17.88 9.17 0.70
C LYS A 130 -17.75 10.37 -0.24
N PRO A 131 -18.71 10.64 -1.13
CA PRO A 131 -18.64 11.78 -2.04
C PRO A 131 -18.30 13.13 -1.35
N ASN A 132 -18.87 13.37 -0.17
CA ASN A 132 -18.74 14.64 0.56
C ASN A 132 -17.91 14.54 1.85
N GLN A 133 -17.25 13.40 2.12
CA GLN A 133 -16.48 13.18 3.36
C GLN A 133 -15.29 12.28 3.10
N MET A 134 -14.09 12.71 3.50
CA MET A 134 -12.87 11.90 3.44
C MET A 134 -12.22 11.83 4.83
N PHE A 135 -12.01 10.61 5.28
CA PHE A 135 -11.36 10.30 6.54
C PHE A 135 -10.10 9.49 6.24
N TYR A 136 -8.98 9.81 6.87
CA TYR A 136 -7.73 9.08 6.66
C TYR A 136 -6.99 8.81 7.97
N MET A 137 -6.21 7.74 8.01
CA MET A 137 -5.28 7.44 9.10
C MET A 137 -4.01 6.77 8.58
N PRO A 138 -2.87 6.91 9.29
CA PRO A 138 -1.73 6.02 9.09
C PRO A 138 -2.17 4.56 9.30
N ASN A 139 -1.65 3.63 8.51
CA ASN A 139 -1.93 2.22 8.68
C ASN A 139 -1.40 1.71 10.03
N THR A 140 -1.91 0.56 10.49
CA THR A 140 -1.52 -0.09 11.73
C THR A 140 -1.57 -1.61 11.60
N TYR A 141 -0.61 -2.33 12.20
CA TYR A 141 -0.64 -3.80 12.26
C TYR A 141 -1.54 -4.34 13.37
N LYS A 142 -2.11 -3.45 14.21
CA LYS A 142 -3.07 -3.82 15.24
C LYS A 142 -4.48 -3.43 14.76
N PRO A 143 -5.32 -4.38 14.30
CA PRO A 143 -6.66 -4.03 13.80
C PRO A 143 -7.53 -3.27 14.80
N SER A 144 -7.32 -3.47 16.10
CA SER A 144 -7.99 -2.73 17.19
C SER A 144 -7.78 -1.21 17.09
N ASN A 145 -6.68 -0.76 16.50
CA ASN A 145 -6.34 0.65 16.36
C ASN A 145 -7.04 1.29 15.15
N ILE A 146 -7.69 0.50 14.28
CA ILE A 146 -8.51 0.99 13.17
C ILE A 146 -9.93 1.23 13.71
N ASN A 147 -10.16 2.44 14.22
CA ASN A 147 -11.44 2.85 14.81
C ASN A 147 -11.70 4.32 14.48
N GLN A 148 -12.94 4.78 14.68
CA GLN A 148 -13.36 6.12 14.28
C GLN A 148 -12.48 7.25 14.85
N THR A 149 -12.02 7.12 16.09
CA THR A 149 -11.20 8.16 16.75
C THR A 149 -9.77 8.24 16.21
N SER A 150 -9.29 7.20 15.53
CA SER A 150 -7.96 7.20 14.89
C SER A 150 -7.93 7.90 13.53
N PHE A 151 -9.10 8.14 12.91
CA PHE A 151 -9.19 8.80 11.62
C PHE A 151 -9.27 10.32 11.76
N LEU A 152 -8.49 11.01 10.94
CA LEU A 152 -8.54 12.46 10.76
C LEU A 152 -9.49 12.79 9.60
N VAL A 153 -10.13 13.95 9.68
CA VAL A 153 -10.93 14.51 8.59
C VAL A 153 -10.04 15.39 7.74
N TRP A 154 -10.15 15.26 6.42
CA TRP A 154 -9.48 16.14 5.46
C TRP A 154 -10.22 17.46 5.27
#